data_AF-A0A350FY50-F1
#
_entry.id   AF-A0A350FY50-F1
#
_cell.length_a   1.000
_cell.length_b   1.000
_cell.length_c   1.000
_cell.angle_alpha   90.00
_cell.angle_beta   90.00
_cell.angle_gamma   90.00
#
_symmetry.space_group_name_H-M   'P 1'
#
loop_
_entity.id
_entity.type
_entity.pdbx_description
1 polymer ?
#
loop_
_entity_poly.entity_id
_entity_poly.type
_entity_poly.pdbx_seq_one_letter_code
_entity_poly.pdbx_strand_id
1 'polypeptide(L)'
;LDTDAARGHLAAATYLQMSLKPHIYHIVGHTEADHAATADDVIEASKIVRRSIENAVRGAPDMTADKTITKRRKELVKEANLLLDAISRLAGAEAGDPFTDAATLTRAVTSGFMDAPQLRNNKFGRGEVRTRIVDGASRAVDPKGRPIKEEKRISSLN
;
A
#
# COMPACT_ATOMS: atom_id res chain seq x y z
N LEU A 1 -10.99 7.14 23.01
CA LEU A 1 -11.13 7.23 21.54
C LEU A 1 -12.36 8.08 21.23
N ASP A 2 -12.37 8.85 20.13
CA ASP A 2 -13.62 9.48 19.65
C ASP A 2 -14.28 8.53 18.65
N THR A 3 -15.34 7.86 19.10
CA THR A 3 -16.07 6.86 18.30
C THR A 3 -16.80 7.49 17.12
N ASP A 4 -17.25 8.73 17.24
CA ASP A 4 -18.00 9.41 16.19
C ASP A 4 -17.05 9.83 15.06
N ALA A 5 -15.86 10.31 15.41
CA ALA A 5 -14.79 10.54 14.46
C ALA A 5 -14.38 9.24 13.73
N ALA A 6 -14.31 8.11 14.44
CA ALA A 6 -13.97 6.82 13.85
C ALA A 6 -15.04 6.33 12.85
N ARG A 7 -16.33 6.48 13.17
CA ARG A 7 -17.43 6.19 12.23
C ARG A 7 -17.39 7.08 10.99
N GLY A 8 -17.14 8.37 11.19
CA GLY A 8 -16.95 9.34 10.10
C GLY A 8 -15.79 8.95 9.19
N HIS A 9 -14.66 8.55 9.78
CA HIS A 9 -13.50 8.06 9.04
C HIS A 9 -13.83 6.80 8.23
N LEU A 10 -14.47 5.80 8.83
CA LEU A 10 -14.89 4.56 8.16
C LEU A 10 -15.79 4.87 6.94
N ALA A 11 -16.80 5.72 7.12
CA ALA A 11 -17.71 6.09 6.05
C ALA A 11 -17.01 6.82 4.90
N ALA A 12 -16.14 7.79 5.23
CA ALA A 12 -15.41 8.60 4.25
C ALA A 12 -14.36 7.79 3.48
N ALA A 13 -13.57 6.97 4.19
CA ALA A 13 -12.58 6.09 3.58
C ALA A 13 -13.24 5.09 2.63
N THR A 14 -14.38 4.51 3.04
CA THR A 14 -15.17 3.61 2.19
C THR A 14 -15.63 4.30 0.91
N TYR A 15 -16.26 5.46 1.03
CA TYR A 15 -16.75 6.21 -0.14
C TYR A 15 -15.62 6.55 -1.12
N LEU A 16 -14.47 7.02 -0.60
CA LEU A 16 -13.28 7.32 -1.39
C LEU A 16 -12.72 6.07 -2.09
N GLN A 17 -12.58 4.94 -1.38
CA GLN A 17 -12.04 3.71 -1.94
C GLN A 17 -12.92 3.11 -3.05
N MET A 18 -14.23 3.34 -2.99
CA MET A 18 -15.14 2.91 -4.06
C MET A 18 -14.89 3.59 -5.40
N SER A 19 -14.13 4.71 -5.44
CA SER A 19 -13.65 5.28 -6.70
C SER A 19 -12.80 4.31 -7.53
N LEU A 20 -12.12 3.35 -6.87
CA LEU A 20 -11.32 2.30 -7.52
C LEU A 20 -12.16 1.10 -7.98
N LYS A 21 -13.45 1.06 -7.65
CA LYS A 21 -14.38 -0.04 -7.97
C LYS A 21 -13.84 -1.43 -7.56
N PRO A 22 -13.46 -1.63 -6.29
CA PRO A 22 -12.92 -2.91 -5.84
C PRO A 22 -13.99 -4.01 -5.91
N HIS A 23 -13.55 -5.25 -6.18
CA HIS A 23 -14.42 -6.43 -6.15
C HIS A 23 -14.68 -6.94 -4.72
N ILE A 24 -13.74 -6.70 -3.80
CA ILE A 24 -13.79 -7.12 -2.40
C ILE A 24 -13.39 -5.92 -1.56
N TYR A 25 -14.13 -5.66 -0.47
CA TYR A 25 -13.87 -4.58 0.47
C TYR A 25 -13.65 -5.15 1.88
N HIS A 26 -12.52 -4.84 2.50
CA HIS A 26 -12.23 -5.23 3.88
C HIS A 26 -12.73 -4.15 4.84
N ILE A 27 -13.58 -4.52 5.79
CA ILE A 27 -14.12 -3.61 6.80
C ILE A 27 -13.22 -3.62 8.01
N VAL A 28 -12.62 -2.48 8.31
CA VAL A 28 -11.92 -2.23 9.57
C VAL A 28 -12.94 -1.66 10.56
N GLY A 29 -13.07 -2.30 11.72
CA GLY A 29 -14.00 -1.84 12.76
C GLY A 29 -13.62 -0.45 13.25
N HIS A 30 -14.60 0.42 13.46
CA HIS A 30 -14.38 1.75 14.05
C HIS A 30 -13.83 1.68 15.49
N THR A 31 -13.82 0.50 16.09
CA THR A 31 -13.26 0.17 17.40
C THR A 31 -11.80 -0.29 17.37
N GLU A 32 -11.14 -0.36 16.19
CA GLU A 32 -9.78 -0.92 16.01
C GLU A 32 -8.75 -0.40 17.02
N ALA A 33 -8.79 0.89 17.35
CA ALA A 33 -7.83 1.52 18.25
C ALA A 33 -8.24 1.47 19.73
N ASP A 34 -9.36 0.82 20.06
CA ASP A 34 -9.90 0.71 21.42
C ASP A 34 -9.95 -0.76 21.91
N HIS A 35 -10.69 -1.62 21.21
CA HIS A 35 -10.87 -3.02 21.61
C HIS A 35 -11.10 -3.96 20.42
N ALA A 36 -10.97 -5.27 20.67
CA ALA A 36 -11.28 -6.29 19.68
C ALA A 36 -12.78 -6.25 19.34
N ALA A 37 -13.10 -6.10 18.05
CA ALA A 37 -14.48 -5.93 17.60
C ALA A 37 -15.39 -7.07 18.06
N THR A 38 -16.49 -6.70 18.71
CA THR A 38 -17.58 -7.60 19.06
C THR A 38 -18.48 -7.85 17.85
N ALA A 39 -19.44 -8.77 17.98
CA ALA A 39 -20.43 -9.02 16.93
C ALA A 39 -21.23 -7.75 16.57
N ASP A 40 -21.59 -6.95 17.58
CA ASP A 40 -22.37 -5.73 17.38
C ASP A 40 -21.56 -4.65 16.64
N ASP A 41 -20.27 -4.49 16.97
CA ASP A 41 -19.37 -3.56 16.28
C ASP A 41 -19.22 -3.91 14.79
N VAL A 42 -19.10 -5.20 14.50
CA VAL A 42 -19.00 -5.70 13.11
C VAL A 42 -20.30 -5.45 12.35
N ILE A 43 -21.45 -5.68 12.97
CA ILE A 43 -22.76 -5.41 12.35
C ILE A 43 -22.93 -3.91 12.09
N GLU A 44 -22.56 -3.06 13.05
CA GLU A 44 -22.62 -1.60 12.91
C GLU A 44 -21.70 -1.10 11.79
N ALA A 45 -20.43 -1.48 11.81
CA ALA A 45 -19.46 -1.13 10.77
C ALA A 45 -19.93 -1.59 9.39
N SER A 46 -20.51 -2.80 9.30
CA SER A 46 -21.09 -3.34 8.05
C SER A 46 -22.24 -2.50 7.51
N LYS A 47 -23.12 -1.98 8.37
CA LYS A 47 -24.21 -1.08 7.96
C LYS A 47 -23.68 0.25 7.43
N ILE A 48 -22.70 0.84 8.11
CA ILE A 48 -22.06 2.10 7.69
C ILE A 48 -21.37 1.91 6.32
N VAL A 49 -20.53 0.88 6.19
CA VAL A 49 -19.81 0.58 4.94
C VAL A 49 -20.78 0.35 3.80
N ARG A 50 -21.82 -0.47 4.01
CA ARG A 50 -22.84 -0.74 2.98
C ARG A 50 -23.47 0.56 2.49
N ARG A 51 -23.85 1.45 3.41
CA ARG A 51 -24.45 2.74 3.04
C ARG A 51 -23.47 3.63 2.26
N SER A 52 -22.21 3.69 2.65
CA SER A 52 -21.18 4.42 1.91
C SER A 52 -20.95 3.85 0.51
N ILE A 53 -20.95 2.52 0.35
CA ILE A 53 -20.84 1.85 -0.95
C ILE A 53 -22.04 2.20 -1.83
N GLU A 54 -23.27 2.07 -1.30
CA GLU A 54 -24.49 2.44 -2.01
C GLU A 54 -24.45 3.89 -2.51
N ASN A 55 -24.00 4.81 -1.66
CA ASN A 55 -23.86 6.22 -2.03
C ASN A 55 -22.84 6.42 -3.15
N ALA A 56 -21.72 5.69 -3.12
CA ALA A 56 -20.68 5.79 -4.14
C ALA A 56 -21.15 5.27 -5.51
N VAL A 57 -21.80 4.10 -5.52
CA VAL A 57 -22.23 3.45 -6.78
C VAL A 57 -23.43 4.14 -7.44
N ARG A 58 -24.21 4.94 -6.67
CA ARG A 58 -25.38 5.70 -7.18
C ARG A 58 -25.01 7.00 -7.93
N GLY A 59 -23.75 7.16 -8.33
CA GLY A 59 -23.32 8.27 -9.18
C GLY A 59 -22.29 9.20 -8.53
N ALA A 60 -21.32 8.66 -7.79
CA ALA A 60 -20.18 9.44 -7.35
C ALA A 60 -19.42 10.06 -8.54
N PRO A 61 -18.84 11.27 -8.38
CA PRO A 61 -17.90 11.81 -9.35
C PRO A 61 -16.74 10.85 -9.61
N ASP A 62 -16.25 10.83 -10.85
CA ASP A 62 -15.03 10.08 -11.16
C ASP A 62 -13.80 10.79 -10.57
N MET A 63 -13.45 10.41 -9.35
CA MET A 63 -12.27 10.94 -8.66
C MET A 63 -10.97 10.56 -9.40
N THR A 64 -10.97 9.51 -10.22
CA THR A 64 -9.76 9.05 -10.92
C THR A 64 -9.38 9.91 -12.13
N ALA A 65 -10.29 10.76 -12.59
CA ALA A 65 -10.08 11.68 -13.71
C ALA A 65 -9.10 12.83 -13.38
N ASP A 66 -8.80 13.07 -12.10
CA ASP A 66 -7.83 14.10 -11.70
C ASP A 66 -6.43 13.82 -12.27
N LYS A 67 -5.79 14.85 -12.83
CA LYS A 67 -4.45 14.74 -13.45
C LYS A 67 -3.39 14.31 -12.44
N THR A 68 -3.51 14.73 -11.18
CA THR A 68 -2.61 14.36 -10.08
C THR A 68 -2.70 12.86 -9.79
N ILE A 69 -3.92 12.31 -9.77
CA ILE A 69 -4.16 10.88 -9.57
C ILE A 69 -3.64 10.08 -10.76
N THR A 70 -3.96 10.50 -11.99
CA THR A 70 -3.46 9.84 -13.21
C THR A 70 -1.93 9.86 -13.28
N LYS A 71 -1.28 10.98 -12.90
CA LYS A 71 0.18 11.09 -12.83
C LYS A 71 0.75 10.13 -11.79
N ARG A 72 0.18 10.07 -10.59
CA ARG A 72 0.64 9.15 -9.54
C ARG A 72 0.45 7.68 -9.92
N ARG A 73 -0.64 7.33 -10.58
CA ARG A 73 -0.85 5.98 -11.13
C ARG A 73 0.26 5.59 -12.10
N LYS A 74 0.60 6.47 -13.06
CA LYS A 74 1.70 6.23 -14.01
C LYS A 74 3.05 6.10 -13.32
N GLU A 75 3.30 6.93 -12.30
CA GLU A 75 4.51 6.85 -11.47
C GLU A 75 4.61 5.48 -10.77
N LEU A 76 3.56 5.05 -10.07
CA LEU A 76 3.52 3.76 -9.36
C LEU A 76 3.75 2.56 -10.30
N VAL A 77 3.10 2.54 -11.47
CA VAL A 77 3.29 1.46 -12.46
C VAL A 77 4.73 1.45 -12.97
N LYS A 78 5.31 2.63 -13.24
CA LYS A 78 6.70 2.73 -13.67
C LYS A 78 7.67 2.23 -12.59
N GLU A 79 7.49 2.66 -11.34
CA GLU A 79 8.31 2.23 -10.21
C GLU A 79 8.22 0.72 -9.98
N ALA A 80 7.00 0.15 -10.04
CA ALA A 80 6.80 -1.30 -9.93
C ALA A 80 7.51 -2.09 -11.04
N ASN A 81 7.44 -1.64 -12.30
CA ASN A 81 8.14 -2.30 -13.41
C ASN A 81 9.66 -2.23 -13.25
N LEU A 82 10.21 -1.08 -12.82
CA LEU A 82 11.64 -0.95 -12.53
C LEU A 82 12.09 -1.92 -11.43
N LEU A 83 11.26 -2.07 -10.39
CA LEU A 83 11.53 -3.00 -9.31
C LEU A 83 11.46 -4.46 -9.77
N LEU A 84 10.45 -4.84 -10.55
CA LEU A 84 10.31 -6.18 -11.11
C LEU A 84 11.48 -6.53 -12.05
N ASP A 85 11.90 -5.59 -12.89
CA ASP A 85 13.07 -5.74 -13.77
C ASP A 85 14.36 -5.89 -12.96
N ALA A 86 14.48 -5.22 -11.82
CA ALA A 86 15.64 -5.37 -10.95
C ALA A 86 15.65 -6.71 -10.21
N ILE A 87 14.47 -7.15 -9.72
CA ILE A 87 14.31 -8.47 -9.08
C ILE A 87 14.62 -9.60 -10.07
N SER A 88 14.15 -9.49 -11.32
CA SER A 88 14.42 -10.53 -12.33
C SER A 88 15.91 -10.69 -12.64
N ARG A 89 16.69 -9.59 -12.57
CA ARG A 89 18.15 -9.63 -12.72
C ARG A 89 18.88 -10.26 -11.54
N LEU A 90 18.22 -10.50 -10.42
CA LEU A 90 18.78 -11.25 -9.30
C LEU A 90 18.76 -12.76 -9.55
N ALA A 91 18.06 -13.27 -10.58
CA ALA A 91 18.02 -14.70 -10.87
C ALA A 91 19.40 -15.28 -11.20
N GLY A 92 19.66 -16.47 -10.66
CA GLY A 92 20.85 -17.25 -11.02
C GLY A 92 20.68 -17.92 -12.37
N ALA A 93 21.78 -18.43 -12.94
CA ALA A 93 21.75 -19.10 -14.25
C ALA A 93 20.78 -20.29 -14.33
N GLU A 94 20.59 -20.99 -13.21
CA GLU A 94 19.71 -22.16 -13.10
C GLU A 94 18.27 -21.81 -12.69
N ALA A 95 17.95 -20.53 -12.50
CA ALA A 95 16.61 -20.13 -12.09
C ALA A 95 15.63 -20.27 -13.26
N GLY A 96 14.43 -20.79 -12.97
CA GLY A 96 13.30 -20.78 -13.88
C GLY A 96 12.67 -19.39 -13.97
N ASP A 97 11.37 -19.28 -13.68
CA ASP A 97 10.73 -17.96 -13.57
C ASP A 97 11.26 -17.22 -12.32
N PRO A 98 11.94 -16.07 -12.47
CA PRO A 98 12.52 -15.32 -11.35
C PRO A 98 11.49 -14.87 -10.32
N PHE A 99 10.22 -14.73 -10.69
CA PHE A 99 9.15 -14.30 -9.79
C PHE A 99 8.54 -15.44 -8.98
N THR A 100 8.98 -16.67 -9.22
CA THR A 100 8.59 -17.86 -8.44
C THR A 100 9.78 -18.61 -7.85
N ASP A 101 11.01 -18.29 -8.27
CA ASP A 101 12.24 -18.88 -7.74
C ASP A 101 12.55 -18.41 -6.31
N ALA A 102 12.56 -19.35 -5.36
CA ALA A 102 12.74 -19.08 -3.93
C ALA A 102 14.09 -18.38 -3.63
N ALA A 103 15.16 -18.75 -4.34
CA ALA A 103 16.47 -18.15 -4.12
C ALA A 103 16.51 -16.69 -4.59
N THR A 104 15.88 -16.40 -5.74
CA THR A 104 15.72 -15.04 -6.29
C THR A 104 14.91 -14.15 -5.37
N LEU A 105 13.75 -14.62 -4.91
CA LEU A 105 12.91 -13.86 -3.97
C LEU A 105 13.60 -13.64 -2.62
N THR A 106 14.35 -14.63 -2.14
CA THR A 106 15.18 -14.49 -0.94
C THR A 106 16.21 -13.38 -1.11
N ARG A 107 16.94 -13.36 -2.24
CA ARG A 107 17.88 -12.28 -2.56
C ARG A 107 17.19 -10.93 -2.61
N ALA A 108 16.02 -10.83 -3.24
CA ALA A 108 15.27 -9.58 -3.34
C ALA A 108 14.89 -9.01 -1.96
N VAL A 109 14.53 -9.85 -0.99
CA VAL A 109 14.22 -9.44 0.38
C VAL A 109 15.49 -9.05 1.16
N THR A 110 16.53 -9.90 1.13
CA THR A 110 17.75 -9.69 1.94
C THR A 110 18.58 -8.52 1.43
N SER A 111 18.57 -8.25 0.13
CA SER A 111 19.25 -7.08 -0.47
C SER A 111 18.36 -5.82 -0.52
N GLY A 112 17.08 -5.91 -0.13
CA GLY A 112 16.21 -4.76 0.07
C GLY A 112 15.48 -4.23 -1.18
N PHE A 113 15.44 -5.00 -2.26
CA PHE A 113 14.56 -4.68 -3.39
C PHE A 113 13.10 -4.76 -2.92
N MET A 114 12.76 -5.86 -2.23
CA MET A 114 11.50 -6.02 -1.50
C MET A 114 11.72 -5.72 -0.02
N ASP A 115 11.58 -4.45 0.36
CA ASP A 115 11.79 -3.98 1.72
C ASP A 115 10.57 -3.24 2.28
N ALA A 116 10.43 -3.19 3.59
CA ALA A 116 9.39 -2.43 4.27
C ALA A 116 9.90 -1.88 5.62
N PRO A 117 9.43 -0.70 6.06
CA PRO A 117 9.87 -0.12 7.34
C PRO A 117 9.67 -1.05 8.54
N GLN A 118 8.65 -1.90 8.49
CA GLN A 118 8.31 -2.87 9.53
C GLN A 118 9.26 -4.08 9.58
N LEU A 119 10.12 -4.26 8.57
CA LEU A 119 11.17 -5.28 8.58
C LEU A 119 12.39 -4.87 9.40
N ARG A 120 12.40 -3.67 10.00
CA ARG A 120 13.47 -3.25 10.90
C ARG A 120 13.64 -4.28 12.02
N ASN A 121 14.87 -4.75 12.23
CA ASN A 121 15.24 -5.82 13.17
C ASN A 121 14.75 -7.24 12.78
N ASN A 122 14.31 -7.45 11.54
CA ASN A 122 14.03 -8.79 11.03
C ASN A 122 15.35 -9.52 10.71
N LYS A 123 15.43 -10.82 11.02
CA LYS A 123 16.64 -11.64 10.74
C LYS A 123 16.85 -11.96 9.25
N PHE A 124 15.81 -11.79 8.44
CA PHE A 124 15.77 -12.19 7.03
C PHE A 124 15.52 -11.01 6.08
N GLY A 125 14.91 -9.92 6.55
CA GLY A 125 14.64 -8.72 5.77
C GLY A 125 15.65 -7.61 6.03
N ARG A 126 15.94 -6.78 5.02
CA ARG A 126 16.86 -5.65 5.15
C ARG A 126 16.36 -4.58 6.14
N GLY A 127 15.10 -4.17 6.02
CA GLY A 127 14.45 -3.25 6.97
C GLY A 127 15.06 -1.84 7.01
N GLU A 128 15.73 -1.41 5.95
CA GLU A 128 16.45 -0.13 5.89
C GLU A 128 15.65 0.95 5.15
N VAL A 129 14.67 0.56 4.34
CA VAL A 129 13.81 1.51 3.62
C VAL A 129 13.07 2.42 4.60
N ARG A 130 13.05 3.71 4.27
CA ARG A 130 12.33 4.73 5.03
C ARG A 130 11.22 5.28 4.16
N THR A 131 10.02 5.41 4.72
CA THR A 131 8.88 6.02 4.04
C THR A 131 8.31 7.19 4.84
N ARG A 132 7.77 8.20 4.16
CA ARG A 132 6.98 9.27 4.77
C ARG A 132 5.76 9.58 3.93
N ILE A 133 4.73 10.12 4.58
CA ILE A 133 3.62 10.77 3.87
C ILE A 133 4.11 12.14 3.40
N VAL A 134 4.16 12.32 2.08
CA VAL A 134 4.52 13.58 1.41
C VAL A 134 3.46 13.85 0.35
N ASP A 135 2.82 15.01 0.44
CA ASP A 135 1.70 15.41 -0.42
C ASP A 135 0.57 14.35 -0.47
N GLY A 136 0.24 13.77 0.69
CA GLY A 136 -0.79 12.75 0.82
C GLY A 136 -0.41 11.36 0.29
N ALA A 137 0.84 11.14 -0.15
CA ALA A 137 1.32 9.85 -0.65
C ALA A 137 2.44 9.28 0.23
N SER A 138 2.41 7.96 0.47
CA SER A 138 3.56 7.25 1.03
C SER A 138 4.68 7.19 -0.02
N ARG A 139 5.85 7.74 0.31
CA ARG A 139 7.03 7.81 -0.56
C ARG A 139 8.27 7.31 0.16
N ALA A 140 9.15 6.62 -0.54
CA ALA A 140 10.49 6.31 -0.06
C ALA A 140 11.29 7.61 0.11
N VAL A 141 12.05 7.74 1.21
CA VAL A 141 12.82 8.95 1.53
C VAL A 141 14.27 8.66 1.89
N ASP A 142 15.14 9.64 1.66
CA ASP A 142 16.52 9.62 2.11
C ASP A 142 16.63 9.83 3.64
N PRO A 143 17.84 9.77 4.23
CA PRO A 143 18.02 10.01 5.66
C PRO A 143 17.61 11.42 6.14
N LYS A 144 17.53 12.40 5.23
CA LYS A 144 17.05 13.76 5.50
C LYS A 144 15.52 13.89 5.35
N GLY A 145 14.83 12.79 5.04
CA GLY A 145 13.38 12.75 4.87
C GLY A 145 12.90 13.29 3.53
N ARG A 146 13.77 13.44 2.52
CA ARG A 146 13.42 13.92 1.18
C ARG A 146 13.03 12.73 0.29
N PRO A 147 11.96 12.82 -0.51
CA PRO A 147 11.58 11.77 -1.44
C PRO A 147 12.73 11.36 -2.37
N ILE A 148 12.90 10.06 -2.56
CA ILE A 148 13.83 9.47 -3.54
C ILE A 148 13.05 8.75 -4.62
N LYS A 149 13.57 8.80 -5.85
CA LYS A 149 13.03 8.01 -6.97
C LYS A 149 13.45 6.56 -6.85
N GLU A 150 12.63 5.66 -7.37
CA GLU A 150 12.90 4.23 -7.33
C GLU A 150 14.19 3.84 -8.04
N GLU A 151 14.54 4.48 -9.16
CA GLU A 151 15.82 4.21 -9.86
C GLU A 151 17.03 4.50 -8.96
N LYS A 152 16.93 5.58 -8.16
CA LYS A 152 17.99 5.97 -7.22
C LYS A 152 18.05 5.01 -6.04
N ARG A 153 16.88 4.58 -5.54
CA ARG A 153 16.79 3.58 -4.46
C ARG A 153 17.46 2.28 -4.90
N ILE A 154 17.01 1.72 -6.02
CA ILE A 154 17.55 0.47 -6.60
C ILE A 154 19.06 0.55 -6.80
N SER A 155 19.56 1.62 -7.41
CA SER A 155 21.00 1.79 -7.66
C SER A 155 21.86 1.83 -6.40
N SER A 156 21.27 2.15 -5.24
CA SER A 156 21.95 2.19 -3.95
C SER A 156 21.97 0.84 -3.20
N LEU A 157 21.28 -0.18 -3.72
CA LEU A 157 21.23 -1.53 -3.12
C LEU A 157 22.33 -2.46 -3.66
N ASN A 158 23.14 -1.99 -4.61
CA ASN A 158 24.27 -2.71 -5.19
C ASN A 158 25.50 -2.69 -4.28
#